data_AF-A0A0A0ICE6-F1
#
_entry.id   AF-A0A0A0ICE6-F1
#
_cell.length_a   1.000
_cell.length_b   1.000
_cell.length_c   1.000
_cell.angle_alpha   90.00
_cell.angle_beta   90.00
_cell.angle_gamma   90.00
#
_symmetry.space_group_name_H-M   'P 1'
#
loop_
_entity.id
_entity.type
_entity.pdbx_description
1 polymer ?
#
loop_
_entity_poly.entity_id
_entity_poly.type
_entity_poly.pdbx_seq_one_letter_code
_entity_poly.pdbx_strand_id
1 'polypeptide(L)'
;MKIKIIYNNLLSPYNDEIEKYTETIMEINDKTTLKDIFINSQQGNADVSKYYNLSSRYYYNSNVLPYIKKTDNTVIWEPSYNEIKVIDFIFTHNIQDNIIYADTGIPQAGGPDLKDFIQLWNEYYDVISQIVTLFGFVNGVLKIGKFFEKVFIDKFKNKKILPPQGVFDLILSKKQWNHNELSQNLDIDKEDAKNILKLLGYKWDNSRKLYIQQRDPKEIIDKLSKVKFWQYG
;
A
#
# COMPACT_ATOMS: atom_id res chain seq x y z
N MET A 1 11.34 -4.65 -23.00
CA MET A 1 10.15 -5.46 -22.65
C MET A 1 8.91 -4.74 -23.16
N LYS A 2 7.93 -5.44 -23.72
CA LYS A 2 6.69 -4.81 -24.21
C LYS A 2 5.61 -4.92 -23.13
N ILE A 3 4.93 -3.82 -22.83
CA ILE A 3 3.81 -3.77 -21.87
C ILE A 3 2.54 -3.25 -22.55
N LYS A 4 1.39 -3.57 -21.97
CA LYS A 4 0.10 -2.97 -22.30
C LYS A 4 -0.40 -2.20 -21.09
N ILE A 5 -0.91 -1.00 -21.30
CA ILE A 5 -1.55 -0.17 -20.27
C ILE A 5 -2.99 0.05 -20.68
N ILE A 6 -3.92 -0.26 -19.77
CA ILE A 6 -5.36 -0.05 -19.95
C ILE A 6 -5.77 1.08 -19.02
N TYR A 7 -6.18 2.20 -19.59
CA TYR A 7 -6.68 3.35 -18.85
C TYR A 7 -8.20 3.26 -18.76
N ASN A 8 -8.73 3.31 -17.54
CA ASN A 8 -10.15 3.35 -17.27
C ASN A 8 -10.55 4.77 -16.89
N ASN A 9 -11.35 5.43 -17.71
CA ASN A 9 -11.82 6.78 -17.42
C ASN A 9 -13.02 6.72 -16.47
N LEU A 10 -12.81 7.18 -15.24
CA LEU A 10 -13.81 7.12 -14.18
C LEU A 10 -14.93 8.15 -14.33
N LEU A 11 -14.76 9.14 -15.22
CA LEU A 11 -15.83 10.09 -15.58
C LEU A 11 -16.74 9.59 -16.70
N SER A 12 -16.37 8.52 -17.41
CA SER A 12 -17.20 7.98 -18.50
C SER A 12 -18.64 7.65 -18.12
N PRO A 13 -18.99 7.21 -16.89
CA PRO A 13 -20.40 7.02 -16.52
C PRO A 13 -21.21 8.32 -16.41
N TYR A 14 -20.54 9.47 -16.39
CA TYR A 14 -21.15 10.80 -16.27
C TYR A 14 -21.12 11.59 -17.58
N ASN A 15 -20.43 11.08 -18.60
CA ASN A 15 -20.39 11.66 -19.93
C ASN A 15 -20.13 10.57 -20.98
N ASP A 16 -21.19 10.25 -21.74
CA ASP A 16 -21.18 9.20 -22.77
C ASP A 16 -20.26 9.53 -23.97
N GLU A 17 -19.81 10.79 -24.10
CA GLU A 17 -18.84 11.20 -25.13
C GLU A 17 -17.40 10.85 -24.77
N ILE A 18 -17.14 10.45 -23.52
CA ILE A 18 -15.81 10.09 -23.03
C ILE A 18 -15.59 8.59 -23.20
N GLU A 19 -14.56 8.21 -23.97
CA GLU A 19 -14.15 6.81 -24.06
C GLU A 19 -13.86 6.23 -22.67
N LYS A 20 -14.60 5.17 -22.33
CA LYS A 20 -14.47 4.48 -21.05
C LYS A 20 -13.08 3.84 -20.88
N TYR A 21 -12.53 3.31 -21.96
CA TYR A 21 -11.24 2.64 -21.95
C TYR A 21 -10.36 3.13 -23.09
N THR A 22 -9.11 3.45 -22.77
CA THR A 22 -8.06 3.62 -23.79
C THR A 22 -6.92 2.65 -23.51
N GLU A 23 -6.24 2.23 -24.57
CA GLU A 23 -5.16 1.25 -24.47
C GLU A 23 -3.89 1.78 -25.13
N THR A 24 -2.77 1.63 -24.44
CA THR A 24 -1.44 1.97 -24.96
C THR A 24 -0.53 0.77 -24.86
N ILE A 25 0.17 0.46 -25.95
CA ILE A 25 1.18 -0.58 -25.99
C ILE A 25 2.53 0.08 -26.24
N MET A 26 3.50 -0.20 -25.39
CA MET A 26 4.83 0.42 -25.51
C MET A 26 5.96 -0.50 -25.08
N GLU A 27 7.14 -0.22 -25.59
CA GLU A 27 8.38 -0.85 -25.15
C GLU A 27 8.99 -0.06 -23.99
N ILE A 28 9.42 -0.79 -22.97
CA ILE A 28 10.09 -0.27 -21.79
C ILE A 28 11.47 -0.91 -21.62
N ASN A 29 12.36 -0.18 -20.97
CA ASN A 29 13.66 -0.67 -20.51
C ASN A 29 13.73 -0.63 -18.97
N ASP A 30 14.89 -0.96 -18.43
CA ASP A 30 15.19 -1.02 -16.99
C ASP A 30 15.22 0.35 -16.28
N LYS A 31 15.08 1.43 -17.03
CA LYS A 31 15.04 2.82 -16.54
C LYS A 31 13.70 3.51 -16.76
N THR A 32 12.82 2.95 -17.58
CA THR A 32 11.49 3.54 -17.85
C THR A 32 10.69 3.63 -16.56
N THR A 33 10.18 4.83 -16.26
CA THR A 33 9.40 5.12 -15.06
C THR A 33 7.90 5.14 -15.31
N LEU A 34 7.09 5.12 -14.24
CA LEU A 34 5.65 5.31 -14.35
C LEU A 34 5.30 6.67 -14.97
N LYS A 35 6.04 7.72 -14.63
CA LYS A 35 5.86 9.05 -15.25
C LYS A 35 6.08 9.01 -16.75
N ASP A 36 7.14 8.33 -17.21
CA ASP A 36 7.46 8.24 -18.63
C ASP A 36 6.33 7.57 -19.42
N ILE A 37 5.78 6.47 -18.92
CA ILE A 37 4.69 5.77 -19.61
C ILE A 37 3.42 6.61 -19.68
N PHE A 38 3.10 7.38 -18.63
CA PHE A 38 1.90 8.22 -18.58
C PHE A 38 2.02 9.49 -19.42
N ILE A 39 3.19 10.12 -19.48
CA ILE A 39 3.43 11.25 -20.37
C ILE A 39 3.40 10.79 -21.82
N ASN A 40 4.09 9.69 -22.15
CA ASN A 40 4.15 9.18 -23.52
C ASN A 40 2.79 8.69 -24.04
N SER A 41 1.90 8.24 -23.16
CA SER A 41 0.53 7.84 -23.50
C SER A 41 -0.46 9.00 -23.52
N GLN A 42 -0.02 10.25 -23.28
CA GLN A 42 -0.90 11.42 -23.10
C GLN A 42 -1.90 11.28 -21.94
N GLN A 43 -1.57 10.48 -20.93
CA GLN A 43 -2.39 10.23 -19.74
C GLN A 43 -1.64 10.68 -18.48
N GLY A 44 -1.11 11.91 -18.48
CA GLY A 44 -0.23 12.42 -17.41
C GLY A 44 -0.85 12.45 -16.00
N ASN A 45 -2.18 12.36 -15.91
CA ASN A 45 -2.93 12.29 -14.65
C ASN A 45 -3.41 10.87 -14.31
N ALA A 46 -2.87 9.84 -14.99
CA ALA A 46 -3.19 8.46 -14.70
C ALA A 46 -2.71 8.06 -13.31
N ASP A 47 -3.50 7.23 -12.64
CA ASP A 47 -3.21 6.73 -11.30
C ASP A 47 -3.26 5.21 -11.25
N VAL A 48 -2.34 4.62 -10.48
CA VAL A 48 -2.24 3.16 -10.25
C VAL A 48 -2.36 2.80 -8.76
N SER A 49 -2.89 3.70 -7.93
CA SER A 49 -3.13 3.44 -6.50
C SER A 49 -4.09 2.26 -6.26
N LYS A 50 -4.91 1.92 -7.27
CA LYS A 50 -5.84 0.78 -7.25
C LYS A 50 -5.19 -0.58 -6.96
N TYR A 51 -3.89 -0.71 -7.17
CA TYR A 51 -3.14 -1.94 -6.89
C TYR A 51 -2.86 -2.17 -5.40
N TYR A 52 -3.17 -1.19 -4.55
CA TYR A 52 -2.93 -1.25 -3.11
C TYR A 52 -4.27 -1.33 -2.36
N ASN A 53 -4.36 -2.18 -1.34
CA ASN A 53 -5.62 -2.55 -0.70
C ASN A 53 -6.32 -1.39 0.04
N LEU A 54 -5.56 -0.53 0.71
CA LEU A 54 -6.02 0.63 1.45
C LEU A 54 -6.00 1.86 0.55
N SER A 55 -4.90 2.04 -0.19
CA SER A 55 -4.72 3.22 -1.04
C SER A 55 -5.66 3.25 -2.25
N SER A 56 -6.13 2.11 -2.75
CA SER A 56 -7.19 2.09 -3.79
C SER A 56 -8.49 2.79 -3.38
N ARG A 57 -8.74 2.98 -2.08
CA ARG A 57 -9.92 3.70 -1.58
C ARG A 57 -9.74 5.21 -1.57
N TYR A 58 -8.50 5.68 -1.72
CA TYR A 58 -8.11 7.07 -1.65
C TYR A 58 -7.21 7.38 -2.84
N TYR A 59 -7.77 7.98 -3.89
CA TYR A 59 -6.94 8.51 -4.97
C TYR A 59 -5.97 9.52 -4.37
N TYR A 60 -4.69 9.15 -4.32
CA TYR A 60 -3.68 10.04 -3.77
C TYR A 60 -3.56 11.25 -4.67
N ASN A 61 -3.61 12.42 -4.05
CA ASN A 61 -3.44 13.70 -4.71
C ASN A 61 -1.97 14.05 -4.97
N SER A 62 -1.12 13.04 -4.93
CA SER A 62 0.30 13.14 -5.20
C SER A 62 0.63 11.95 -6.10
N ASN A 63 1.42 12.18 -7.15
CA ASN A 63 1.97 11.12 -8.01
C ASN A 63 3.00 10.30 -7.21
N VAL A 64 2.53 9.62 -6.17
CA VAL A 64 3.28 8.92 -5.13
C VAL A 64 2.52 7.63 -4.82
N LEU A 65 3.25 6.52 -4.67
CA LEU A 65 2.69 5.24 -4.24
C LEU A 65 3.07 4.96 -2.79
N PRO A 66 2.25 4.22 -2.02
CA PRO A 66 2.54 3.96 -0.62
C PRO A 66 3.87 3.21 -0.41
N TYR A 67 4.21 2.29 -1.32
CA TYR A 67 5.52 1.65 -1.37
C TYR A 67 5.79 1.00 -2.73
N ILE A 68 7.06 0.75 -3.05
CA ILE A 68 7.50 -0.13 -4.13
C ILE A 68 8.57 -1.09 -3.63
N LYS A 69 8.49 -2.35 -4.05
CA LYS A 69 9.56 -3.33 -3.89
C LYS A 69 10.47 -3.28 -5.11
N LYS A 70 11.76 -3.08 -4.90
CA LYS A 70 12.76 -3.33 -5.94
C LYS A 70 12.97 -4.82 -6.12
N THR A 71 13.55 -5.19 -7.25
CA THR A 71 13.88 -6.58 -7.58
C THR A 71 14.84 -7.26 -6.58
N ASP A 72 15.60 -6.47 -5.80
CA ASP A 72 16.45 -6.95 -4.71
C ASP A 72 15.71 -7.16 -3.37
N ASN A 73 14.37 -7.04 -3.37
CA ASN A 73 13.48 -7.05 -2.22
C ASN A 73 13.58 -5.85 -1.26
N THR A 74 14.35 -4.82 -1.56
CA THR A 74 14.30 -3.58 -0.77
C THR A 74 12.97 -2.86 -1.01
N VAL A 75 12.44 -2.24 0.06
CA VAL A 75 11.19 -1.47 -0.01
C VAL A 75 11.52 0.03 0.02
N ILE A 76 11.03 0.75 -0.98
CA ILE A 76 11.00 2.22 -0.98
C ILE A 76 9.60 2.65 -0.55
N TRP A 77 9.52 3.59 0.38
CA TRP A 77 8.27 4.11 0.94
C TRP A 77 7.95 5.46 0.34
N GLU A 78 6.67 5.67 0.02
CA GLU A 78 6.19 6.91 -0.63
C GLU A 78 7.00 7.36 -1.87
N PRO A 79 7.46 6.46 -2.78
CA PRO A 79 8.19 6.89 -3.96
C PRO A 79 7.29 7.65 -4.94
N SER A 80 7.85 8.68 -5.58
CA SER A 80 7.15 9.42 -6.64
C SER A 80 7.14 8.62 -7.96
N TYR A 81 6.11 8.79 -8.79
CA TYR A 81 6.01 8.19 -10.13
C TYR A 81 7.20 8.55 -11.03
N ASN A 82 7.89 9.65 -10.74
CA ASN A 82 9.13 10.05 -11.41
C ASN A 82 10.30 9.10 -11.15
N GLU A 83 10.25 8.34 -10.06
CA GLU A 83 11.35 7.49 -9.57
C GLU A 83 11.01 5.99 -9.68
N ILE A 84 9.72 5.67 -9.78
CA ILE A 84 9.25 4.30 -9.84
C ILE A 84 9.50 3.73 -11.23
N LYS A 85 10.44 2.80 -11.33
CA LYS A 85 10.65 2.01 -12.53
C LYS A 85 9.46 1.08 -12.77
N VAL A 86 9.01 0.96 -14.02
CA VAL A 86 7.88 0.09 -14.37
C VAL A 86 8.16 -1.37 -14.03
N ILE A 87 9.42 -1.81 -14.16
CA ILE A 87 9.83 -3.17 -13.78
C ILE A 87 9.66 -3.45 -12.28
N ASP A 88 9.93 -2.45 -11.42
CA ASP A 88 9.76 -2.58 -9.97
C ASP A 88 8.27 -2.58 -9.61
N PHE A 89 7.45 -1.81 -10.34
CA PHE A 89 5.99 -1.84 -10.20
C PHE A 89 5.40 -3.21 -10.56
N ILE A 90 5.79 -3.78 -11.70
CA ILE A 90 5.40 -5.12 -12.15
C ILE A 90 5.81 -6.17 -11.11
N PHE A 91 7.04 -6.08 -10.60
CA PHE A 91 7.55 -6.98 -9.57
C PHE A 91 6.77 -6.86 -8.25
N THR A 92 6.50 -5.63 -7.80
CA THR A 92 5.78 -5.33 -6.55
C THR A 92 4.41 -5.99 -6.53
N HIS A 93 3.70 -5.91 -7.66
CA HIS A 93 2.32 -6.38 -7.80
C HIS A 93 2.19 -7.75 -8.45
N ASN A 94 3.31 -8.42 -8.71
CA ASN A 94 3.37 -9.74 -9.33
C ASN A 94 2.58 -9.84 -10.66
N ILE A 95 2.66 -8.79 -11.50
CA ILE A 95 1.96 -8.72 -12.78
C ILE A 95 2.62 -9.68 -13.77
N GLN A 96 1.90 -10.70 -14.25
CA GLN A 96 2.46 -11.78 -15.08
C GLN A 96 2.28 -11.57 -16.58
N ASP A 97 1.22 -10.87 -16.98
CA ASP A 97 0.82 -10.66 -18.37
C ASP A 97 1.35 -9.35 -18.97
N ASN A 98 2.16 -8.61 -18.20
CA ASN A 98 2.65 -7.28 -18.54
C ASN A 98 1.52 -6.26 -18.83
N ILE A 99 0.35 -6.45 -18.21
CA ILE A 99 -0.78 -5.53 -18.33
C ILE A 99 -0.90 -4.68 -17.06
N ILE A 100 -0.83 -3.36 -17.22
CA ILE A 100 -1.04 -2.39 -16.15
C ILE A 100 -2.40 -1.72 -16.33
N TYR A 101 -3.21 -1.69 -15.29
CA TYR A 101 -4.48 -0.98 -15.26
C TYR A 101 -4.31 0.35 -14.55
N ALA A 102 -4.56 1.46 -15.23
CA ALA A 102 -4.54 2.78 -14.63
C ALA A 102 -5.93 3.40 -14.68
N ASP A 103 -6.26 4.22 -13.69
CA ASP A 103 -7.49 5.00 -13.68
C ASP A 103 -7.17 6.44 -14.14
N THR A 104 -8.11 7.07 -14.85
CA THR A 104 -8.00 8.44 -15.38
C THR A 104 -9.32 9.18 -15.21
N GLY A 105 -9.35 10.47 -15.57
CA GLY A 105 -10.57 11.29 -15.51
C GLY A 105 -10.86 11.89 -14.14
N ILE A 106 -10.21 11.43 -13.07
CA ILE A 106 -10.32 12.13 -11.78
C ILE A 106 -9.37 13.33 -11.81
N PRO A 107 -9.84 14.57 -11.63
CA PRO A 107 -8.93 15.67 -11.35
C PRO A 107 -8.22 15.32 -10.04
N GLN A 108 -6.88 15.27 -10.06
CA GLN A 108 -6.09 15.32 -8.83
C GLN A 108 -6.40 16.67 -8.17
N ALA A 109 -7.46 16.68 -7.35
CA ALA A 109 -8.00 17.87 -6.76
C ALA A 109 -7.11 18.20 -5.56
N GLY A 110 -6.20 19.17 -5.74
CA GLY A 110 -5.44 19.83 -4.69
C GLY A 110 -6.27 20.00 -3.42
N GLY A 111 -5.92 19.27 -2.36
CA GLY A 111 -6.66 19.19 -1.10
C GLY A 111 -5.66 19.12 0.06
N PRO A 112 -5.95 19.77 1.21
CA PRO A 112 -4.95 20.41 2.05
C PRO A 112 -4.22 19.47 3.01
N ASP A 113 -3.07 19.96 3.50
CA ASP A 113 -2.28 19.57 4.68
C ASP A 113 -2.49 18.13 5.15
N LEU A 114 -1.65 17.23 4.61
CA LEU A 114 -1.44 15.90 5.19
C LEU A 114 -1.14 16.07 6.67
N LYS A 115 -1.87 15.32 7.51
CA LYS A 115 -1.59 15.26 8.95
C LYS A 115 -0.11 14.94 9.18
N ASP A 116 0.46 15.54 10.21
CA ASP A 116 1.80 15.18 10.65
C ASP A 116 1.89 13.66 10.86
N PHE A 117 3.02 13.08 10.47
CA PHE A 117 3.29 11.65 10.59
C PHE A 117 2.90 11.05 11.96
N ILE A 118 3.15 11.78 13.04
CA ILE A 118 2.80 11.37 14.41
C ILE A 118 1.28 11.32 14.59
N GLN A 119 0.56 12.31 14.05
CA GLN A 119 -0.90 12.34 14.12
C GLN A 119 -1.51 11.15 13.35
N LEU A 120 -0.97 10.82 12.17
CA LEU A 120 -1.41 9.65 11.41
C LEU A 120 -1.23 8.36 12.21
N TRP A 121 -0.04 8.14 12.79
CA TRP A 121 0.20 6.94 13.60
C TRP A 121 -0.69 6.85 14.83
N ASN A 122 -0.96 7.97 15.50
CA ASN A 122 -1.87 8.00 16.65
C ASN A 122 -3.30 7.58 16.26
N GLU A 123 -3.80 8.02 15.11
CA GLU A 123 -5.13 7.62 14.65
C GLU A 123 -5.19 6.15 14.23
N TYR A 124 -4.12 5.65 13.61
CA TYR A 124 -4.00 4.22 13.31
C TYR A 124 -3.93 3.36 14.58
N TYR A 125 -3.30 3.86 15.64
CA TYR A 125 -3.20 3.15 16.91
C TYR A 125 -4.57 2.82 17.51
N ASP A 126 -5.49 3.77 17.51
CA ASP A 126 -6.85 3.56 18.00
C ASP A 126 -7.58 2.48 17.20
N VAL A 127 -7.40 2.48 15.88
CA VAL A 127 -7.97 1.46 14.99
C VAL A 127 -7.35 0.08 15.26
N ILE A 128 -6.03 0.02 15.46
CA ILE A 128 -5.33 -1.22 15.80
C ILE A 128 -5.85 -1.79 17.12
N SER A 129 -6.05 -0.96 18.15
CA SER A 129 -6.62 -1.37 19.43
C SER A 129 -7.98 -2.08 19.25
N GLN A 130 -8.82 -1.56 18.35
CA GLN A 130 -10.09 -2.21 18.00
C GLN A 130 -9.90 -3.53 17.26
N ILE A 131 -8.91 -3.63 16.36
CA ILE A 131 -8.57 -4.88 15.66
C ILE A 131 -8.11 -5.94 16.68
N VAL A 132 -7.24 -5.57 17.63
CA VAL A 132 -6.76 -6.48 18.69
C VAL A 132 -7.92 -7.10 19.47
N THR A 133 -8.89 -6.26 19.82
CA THR A 133 -10.09 -6.67 20.55
C THR A 133 -10.90 -7.70 19.76
N LEU A 134 -11.09 -7.48 18.46
CA LEU A 134 -11.82 -8.38 17.56
C LEU A 134 -11.18 -9.77 17.41
N PHE A 135 -9.86 -9.82 17.38
CA PHE A 135 -9.14 -11.09 17.27
C PHE A 135 -8.98 -11.82 18.60
N GLY A 136 -9.63 -11.34 19.67
CA GLY A 136 -9.75 -12.07 20.93
C GLY A 136 -8.40 -12.29 21.60
N PHE A 137 -7.48 -11.33 21.51
CA PHE A 137 -6.24 -11.35 22.30
C PHE A 137 -6.54 -10.99 23.76
N VAL A 138 -7.36 -11.81 24.43
CA VAL A 138 -7.98 -11.52 25.74
C VAL A 138 -6.94 -11.39 26.88
N ASN A 139 -5.75 -11.98 26.73
CA ASN A 139 -4.69 -11.94 27.75
C ASN A 139 -3.63 -10.84 27.55
N GLY A 140 -3.79 -9.96 26.56
CA GLY A 140 -2.67 -9.16 26.04
C GLY A 140 -2.93 -7.73 25.60
N VAL A 141 -4.16 -7.21 25.69
CA VAL A 141 -4.53 -5.89 25.12
C VAL A 141 -3.57 -4.77 25.55
N LEU A 142 -3.21 -4.68 26.84
CA LEU A 142 -2.26 -3.68 27.35
C LEU A 142 -0.80 -3.92 26.90
N LYS A 143 -0.38 -5.18 26.74
CA LYS A 143 0.97 -5.52 26.27
C LYS A 143 1.11 -5.32 24.76
N ILE A 144 0.04 -5.54 24.01
CA ILE A 144 -0.02 -5.38 22.57
C ILE A 144 -0.11 -3.89 22.21
N GLY A 145 -0.92 -3.08 22.91
CA GLY A 145 -0.92 -1.63 22.76
C GLY A 145 0.48 -1.03 22.97
N LYS A 146 1.13 -1.36 24.08
CA LYS A 146 2.52 -0.92 24.36
C LYS A 146 3.54 -1.46 23.36
N PHE A 147 3.35 -2.69 22.86
CA PHE A 147 4.19 -3.25 21.79
C PHE A 147 4.00 -2.48 20.49
N PHE A 148 2.76 -2.14 20.12
CA PHE A 148 2.46 -1.35 18.93
C PHE A 148 2.99 0.07 19.05
N GLU A 149 2.79 0.72 20.19
CA GLU A 149 3.37 2.02 20.49
C GLU A 149 4.91 1.97 20.38
N LYS A 150 5.56 0.97 20.99
CA LYS A 150 7.02 0.81 20.88
C LYS A 150 7.51 0.53 19.46
N VAL A 151 6.86 -0.36 18.73
CA VAL A 151 7.30 -0.72 17.36
C VAL A 151 6.99 0.41 16.39
N PHE A 152 5.80 0.98 16.45
CA PHE A 152 5.36 1.95 15.46
C PHE A 152 5.69 3.39 15.83
N ILE A 153 5.50 3.78 17.09
CA ILE A 153 5.92 5.11 17.55
C ILE A 153 7.43 5.08 17.75
N ASP A 154 8.02 4.28 18.65
CA ASP A 154 9.46 4.47 18.93
C ASP A 154 10.39 4.11 17.76
N LYS A 155 10.15 3.00 17.03
CA LYS A 155 11.04 2.66 15.90
C LYS A 155 10.76 3.49 14.64
N PHE A 156 9.51 3.79 14.30
CA PHE A 156 9.23 4.54 13.07
C PHE A 156 9.26 6.07 13.24
N LYS A 157 8.98 6.62 14.45
CA LYS A 157 9.20 8.05 14.76
C LYS A 157 10.68 8.42 14.69
N ASN A 158 11.56 7.57 15.22
CA ASN A 158 13.01 7.82 15.18
C ASN A 158 13.59 7.64 13.77
N LYS A 159 12.95 6.82 12.93
CA LYS A 159 13.34 6.65 11.54
C LYS A 159 12.75 7.73 10.61
N LYS A 160 11.64 8.42 10.93
CA LYS A 160 10.94 9.36 10.01
C LYS A 160 10.55 8.77 8.63
N ILE A 161 10.49 7.44 8.46
CA ILE A 161 10.56 6.83 7.11
C ILE A 161 9.35 5.95 6.72
N LEU A 162 8.54 5.42 7.64
CA LEU A 162 7.51 4.42 7.27
C LEU A 162 6.06 4.94 7.36
N PRO A 163 5.38 5.18 6.23
CA PRO A 163 3.97 5.61 6.23
C PRO A 163 3.07 4.49 6.78
N PRO A 164 2.19 4.77 7.75
CA PRO A 164 1.33 3.75 8.35
C PRO A 164 0.52 2.97 7.32
N GLN A 165 -0.12 3.70 6.41
CA GLN A 165 -0.93 3.12 5.36
C GLN A 165 -0.10 2.18 4.47
N GLY A 166 1.09 2.61 4.05
CA GLY A 166 1.96 1.77 3.23
C GLY A 166 2.41 0.51 3.94
N VAL A 167 2.71 0.57 5.25
CA VAL A 167 3.08 -0.62 6.03
C VAL A 167 1.93 -1.62 6.06
N PHE A 168 0.70 -1.17 6.31
CA PHE A 168 -0.46 -2.06 6.29
C PHE A 168 -0.77 -2.58 4.88
N ASP A 169 -0.65 -1.74 3.85
CA ASP A 169 -0.80 -2.16 2.46
C ASP A 169 0.18 -3.27 2.11
N LEU A 170 1.45 -3.11 2.50
CA LEU A 170 2.47 -4.13 2.31
C LEU A 170 2.06 -5.43 2.98
N ILE A 171 1.76 -5.41 4.27
CA ILE A 171 1.42 -6.65 5.00
C ILE A 171 0.18 -7.31 4.41
N LEU A 172 -0.83 -6.55 4.01
CA LEU A 172 -2.08 -7.06 3.46
C LEU A 172 -1.97 -7.47 1.97
N SER A 173 -0.88 -7.12 1.28
CA SER A 173 -0.66 -7.49 -0.14
C SER A 173 -0.49 -8.99 -0.38
N LYS A 174 -0.12 -9.77 0.64
CA LYS A 174 0.13 -11.21 0.52
C LYS A 174 -0.72 -12.02 1.48
N LYS A 175 -1.31 -13.11 0.98
CA LYS A 175 -2.02 -14.09 1.83
C LYS A 175 -1.09 -14.91 2.74
N GLN A 176 0.21 -14.90 2.46
CA GLN A 176 1.21 -15.66 3.21
C GLN A 176 2.52 -14.88 3.36
N TRP A 177 3.16 -15.02 4.52
CA TRP A 177 4.38 -14.31 4.87
C TRP A 177 5.42 -15.22 5.48
N ASN A 178 6.67 -15.04 5.05
CA ASN A 178 7.82 -15.42 5.85
C ASN A 178 8.14 -14.26 6.81
N HIS A 179 8.20 -14.51 8.11
CA HIS A 179 8.46 -13.45 9.09
C HIS A 179 9.86 -12.84 8.95
N ASN A 180 10.85 -13.57 8.41
CA ASN A 180 12.16 -13.01 8.11
C ASN A 180 12.08 -12.02 6.94
N GLU A 181 11.30 -12.34 5.90
CA GLU A 181 11.07 -11.44 4.76
C GLU A 181 10.40 -10.15 5.25
N LEU A 182 9.33 -10.27 6.06
CA LEU A 182 8.64 -9.10 6.58
C LEU A 182 9.54 -8.25 7.50
N SER A 183 10.34 -8.90 8.34
CA SER A 183 11.32 -8.25 9.21
C SER A 183 12.34 -7.43 8.41
N GLN A 184 12.83 -7.97 7.29
CA GLN A 184 13.72 -7.25 6.38
C GLN A 184 13.01 -6.09 5.68
N ASN A 185 11.81 -6.31 5.14
CA ASN A 185 11.06 -5.29 4.42
C ASN A 185 10.70 -4.08 5.29
N LEU A 186 10.39 -4.30 6.57
CA LEU A 186 10.03 -3.24 7.52
C LEU A 186 11.21 -2.75 8.36
N ASP A 187 12.38 -3.38 8.22
CA ASP A 187 13.56 -3.12 9.05
C ASP A 187 13.25 -3.12 10.57
N ILE A 188 12.64 -4.24 11.00
CA ILE A 188 12.24 -4.55 12.39
C ILE A 188 12.76 -5.91 12.82
N ASP A 189 12.68 -6.21 14.12
CA ASP A 189 13.11 -7.51 14.63
C ASP A 189 12.17 -8.64 14.19
N LYS A 190 12.71 -9.85 14.08
CA LYS A 190 11.95 -11.03 13.65
C LYS A 190 10.75 -11.33 14.54
N GLU A 191 10.89 -11.14 15.84
CA GLU A 191 9.78 -11.31 16.80
C GLU A 191 8.71 -10.23 16.62
N ASP A 192 9.11 -8.99 16.30
CA ASP A 192 8.16 -7.92 16.01
C ASP A 192 7.34 -8.26 14.76
N ALA A 193 8.00 -8.72 13.70
CA ALA A 193 7.33 -9.17 12.47
C ALA A 193 6.34 -10.31 12.72
N LYS A 194 6.70 -11.32 13.54
CA LYS A 194 5.78 -12.40 13.94
C LYS A 194 4.56 -11.86 14.70
N ASN A 195 4.75 -10.92 15.61
CA ASN A 195 3.68 -10.37 16.42
C ASN A 195 2.71 -9.51 15.58
N ILE A 196 3.24 -8.69 14.65
CA ILE A 196 2.43 -7.94 13.70
C ILE A 196 1.59 -8.87 12.83
N LEU A 197 2.18 -9.94 12.29
CA LEU A 197 1.46 -10.93 11.49
C LEU A 197 0.32 -11.57 12.29
N LYS A 198 0.59 -12.02 13.52
CA LYS A 198 -0.45 -12.58 14.40
C LYS A 198 -1.58 -11.59 14.66
N LEU A 199 -1.24 -10.32 14.89
CA LEU A 199 -2.23 -9.28 15.15
C LEU A 199 -3.16 -9.07 13.95
N LEU A 200 -2.60 -9.08 12.75
CA LEU A 200 -3.35 -8.90 11.51
C LEU A 200 -4.03 -10.18 11.02
N GLY A 201 -4.25 -11.16 11.92
CA GLY A 201 -5.03 -12.35 11.63
C GLY A 201 -4.28 -13.46 10.90
N TYR A 202 -2.95 -13.41 10.84
CA TYR A 202 -2.16 -14.51 10.30
C TYR A 202 -1.85 -15.56 11.37
N LYS A 203 -1.85 -16.84 10.98
CA LYS A 203 -1.49 -17.97 11.84
C LYS A 203 -0.26 -18.68 11.31
N TRP A 204 0.61 -19.10 12.22
CA TRP A 204 1.78 -19.91 11.86
C TRP A 204 1.34 -21.29 11.38
N ASP A 205 1.74 -21.64 10.17
CA ASP A 205 1.65 -22.98 9.62
C ASP A 205 3.01 -23.66 9.76
N ASN A 206 3.07 -24.65 10.64
CA ASN A 206 4.31 -25.37 10.92
C ASN A 206 4.77 -26.27 9.77
N SER A 207 3.84 -26.71 8.91
CA SER A 207 4.16 -27.56 7.76
C SER A 207 4.85 -26.75 6.66
N ARG A 208 4.36 -25.55 6.41
CA ARG A 208 4.88 -24.64 5.37
C ARG A 208 5.95 -23.68 5.88
N LYS A 209 6.12 -23.59 7.20
CA LYS A 209 7.02 -22.63 7.88
C LYS A 209 6.74 -21.17 7.48
N LEU A 210 5.46 -20.83 7.36
CA LEU A 210 4.96 -19.52 6.95
C LEU A 210 3.79 -19.08 7.83
N TYR A 211 3.55 -17.77 7.90
CA TYR A 211 2.32 -17.21 8.42
C TYR A 211 1.28 -17.15 7.30
N ILE A 212 0.07 -17.67 7.55
CA ILE A 212 -1.01 -17.72 6.57
C ILE A 212 -2.22 -16.95 7.09
N GLN A 213 -2.74 -16.05 6.26
CA GLN A 213 -3.93 -15.26 6.55
C GLN A 213 -5.14 -16.20 6.70
N GLN A 214 -5.79 -16.19 7.87
CA GLN A 214 -6.87 -17.13 8.17
C GLN A 214 -8.27 -16.62 7.81
N ARG A 215 -8.42 -15.29 7.66
CA ARG A 215 -9.71 -14.63 7.42
C ARG A 215 -9.55 -13.59 6.33
N ASP A 216 -10.67 -13.27 5.67
CA ASP A 216 -10.73 -12.14 4.73
C ASP A 216 -10.27 -10.85 5.44
N PRO A 217 -9.24 -10.15 4.91
CA PRO A 217 -8.77 -8.90 5.51
C PRO A 217 -9.78 -7.76 5.40
N LYS A 218 -10.92 -7.94 4.71
CA LYS A 218 -11.92 -6.89 4.50
C LYS A 218 -12.30 -6.14 5.77
N GLU A 219 -12.50 -6.82 6.90
CA GLU A 219 -12.84 -6.14 8.16
C GLU A 219 -11.69 -5.25 8.67
N ILE A 220 -10.45 -5.73 8.55
CA ILE A 220 -9.23 -4.96 8.90
C ILE A 220 -9.10 -3.77 7.95
N ILE A 221 -9.24 -3.99 6.65
CA ILE A 221 -9.18 -2.96 5.61
C ILE A 221 -10.26 -1.90 5.84
N ASP A 222 -11.50 -2.31 6.12
CA ASP A 222 -12.62 -1.40 6.39
C ASP A 222 -12.36 -0.53 7.61
N LYS A 223 -11.76 -1.08 8.66
CA LYS A 223 -11.36 -0.32 9.84
C LYS A 223 -10.22 0.63 9.57
N LEU A 224 -9.12 0.14 8.98
CA LEU A 224 -7.94 0.95 8.66
C LEU A 224 -8.25 2.06 7.65
N SER A 225 -9.16 1.81 6.70
CA SER A 225 -9.57 2.81 5.72
C SER A 225 -10.35 3.96 6.34
N LYS A 226 -10.86 3.87 7.58
CA LYS A 226 -11.59 4.99 8.21
C LYS A 226 -10.67 6.08 8.78
N VAL A 227 -9.36 5.83 8.85
CA VAL A 227 -8.40 6.84 9.27
C VAL A 227 -8.37 7.97 8.23
N LYS A 228 -8.64 9.19 8.66
CA LYS A 228 -8.64 10.36 7.75
C LYS A 228 -7.23 10.90 7.65
N PHE A 229 -6.68 10.95 6.43
CA PHE A 229 -5.32 11.48 6.19
C PHE A 229 -5.23 13.00 6.14
N TRP A 230 -6.39 13.66 6.03
CA TRP A 230 -6.54 15.10 5.81
C TRP A 230 -7.31 15.72 6.98
N GLN A 231 -6.98 16.96 7.34
CA GLN A 231 -7.85 17.81 8.16
C GLN A 231 -8.69 18.68 7.24
N TYR A 232 -10.02 18.70 7.45
CA TYR A 232 -10.86 19.76 6.87
C TYR A 232 -10.64 21.00 7.74
N GLY A 233 -9.97 22.00 7.17
CA GLY A 233 -10.00 23.38 7.68
C GLY A 233 -11.29 24.07 7.28
#